data_AF-A0A4R5BQ24-F1
#
_entry.id   AF-A0A4R5BQ24-F1
#
_cell.length_a   1.000
_cell.length_b   1.000
_cell.length_c   1.000
_cell.angle_alpha   90.00
_cell.angle_beta   90.00
_cell.angle_gamma   90.00
#
_symmetry.space_group_name_H-M   'P 1'
#
loop_
_entity.id
_entity.type
_entity.pdbx_description
1 polymer ?
#
loop_
_entity_poly.entity_id
_entity_poly.type
_entity_poly.pdbx_seq_one_letter_code
_entity_poly.pdbx_strand_id
1 'polypeptide(L)' 'MYRPHPFSWVPAEGQRHATTDPKPRHGYHGVTVRTLCSKKVTADNSDIGWLWPTCPSCNSGAHELAGVPEAGDGAD' A
#
# COMPACT_ATOMS: atom_id res chain seq x y z
N MET A 1 -1.55 6.58 -18.95
CA MET A 1 -1.48 7.34 -17.68
C MET A 1 -0.18 6.94 -17.00
N TYR A 2 0.75 7.88 -16.80
CA TYR A 2 2.10 7.58 -16.28
C TYR A 2 2.02 6.97 -14.88
N ARG A 3 2.57 5.76 -14.69
CA ARG A 3 2.69 5.05 -13.40
C ARG A 3 4.15 4.65 -13.21
N PRO A 4 4.97 5.49 -12.56
CA PRO A 4 6.39 5.20 -12.39
C PRO A 4 6.67 4.04 -11.43
N HIS A 5 5.69 3.68 -10.60
CA HIS A 5 5.80 2.61 -9.61
C HIS A 5 4.75 1.52 -9.87
N PRO A 6 5.10 0.24 -9.64
CA PRO A 6 4.21 -0.89 -9.89
C PRO A 6 3.00 -0.94 -8.92
N PHE A 7 3.11 -0.27 -7.77
CA PHE A 7 2.04 -0.17 -6.76
C PHE A 7 1.97 1.24 -6.16
N SER A 8 0.96 1.48 -5.34
CA SER A 8 0.82 2.67 -4.50
C SER A 8 0.44 2.29 -3.08
N TRP A 9 1.00 3.02 -2.11
CA TRP A 9 0.63 2.88 -0.70
C TRP A 9 -0.67 3.65 -0.40
N VAL A 10 -1.52 3.05 0.42
CA VAL A 10 -2.81 3.58 0.84
C VAL A 10 -3.03 3.23 2.32
N PRO A 11 -3.06 4.21 3.23
CA PRO A 11 -3.48 4.01 4.60
C PRO A 11 -4.95 3.57 4.66
N ALA A 12 -5.27 2.56 5.48
CA ALA A 12 -6.65 2.19 5.83
C ALA A 12 -6.63 1.21 7.01
N GLU A 13 -7.70 1.16 7.80
CA GLU A 13 -7.90 0.14 8.85
C GLU A 13 -6.72 -0.01 9.84
N GLY A 14 -6.04 1.10 10.19
CA GLY A 14 -4.92 1.11 11.12
C GLY A 14 -3.59 0.59 10.56
N GLN A 15 -3.49 0.37 9.25
CA GLN A 15 -2.28 -0.08 8.56
C GLN A 15 -2.05 0.67 7.24
N ARG A 16 -0.83 0.59 6.71
CA ARG A 16 -0.52 0.98 5.33
C ARG A 16 -0.61 -0.23 4.42
N HIS A 17 -1.53 -0.19 3.46
CA HIS A 17 -1.72 -1.22 2.44
C HIS A 17 -1.08 -0.81 1.11
N ALA A 18 -0.77 -1.79 0.26
CA ALA A 18 -0.36 -1.56 -1.11
C ALA A 18 -1.47 -1.97 -2.09
N THR A 19 -1.59 -1.27 -3.21
CA THR A 19 -2.54 -1.59 -4.29
C THR A 19 -1.90 -1.41 -5.67
N THR A 20 -2.33 -2.23 -6.62
CA THR A 20 -2.04 -2.06 -8.05
C THR A 20 -3.18 -1.35 -8.80
N ASP A 21 -4.27 -1.01 -8.12
CA ASP A 21 -5.39 -0.27 -8.71
C ASP A 21 -4.89 1.06 -9.29
N PRO A 22 -5.45 1.53 -10.42
CA PRO A 22 -5.06 2.80 -11.00
C PRO A 22 -5.23 3.95 -10.01
N LYS A 23 -4.18 4.77 -9.84
CA LYS A 23 -4.26 5.97 -9.01
C LYS A 23 -5.28 6.95 -9.60
N PRO A 24 -6.32 7.35 -8.85
CA PRO A 24 -7.30 8.33 -9.33
C PRO A 24 -6.63 9.68 -9.58
N ARG A 25 -7.13 10.45 -10.57
CA ARG A 25 -6.57 11.77 -10.93
C ARG A 25 -6.49 12.75 -9.75
N HIS A 26 -7.40 12.62 -8.78
CA HIS A 26 -7.50 13.50 -7.62
C HIS A 26 -6.97 12.88 -6.32
N GLY A 27 -6.20 11.78 -6.39
CA GLY A 27 -5.74 11.06 -5.19
C GLY A 27 -6.80 10.09 -4.64
N TYR A 28 -6.54 9.49 -3.47
CA TYR A 28 -7.36 8.42 -2.89
C TYR A 28 -8.43 8.93 -1.90
N HIS A 29 -8.95 10.15 -2.07
CA HIS A 29 -9.96 10.71 -1.16
C HIS A 29 -11.26 9.88 -1.13
N GLY A 30 -11.46 9.08 -0.07
CA GLY A 30 -12.61 8.18 0.08
C GLY A 30 -12.69 7.04 -0.93
N VAL A 31 -11.59 6.74 -1.62
CA VAL A 31 -11.59 5.72 -2.70
C VAL A 31 -11.42 4.33 -2.10
N THR A 32 -12.33 3.43 -2.45
CA THR A 32 -12.17 2.00 -2.15
C THR A 32 -11.24 1.36 -3.17
N VAL A 33 -10.19 0.72 -2.68
CA VAL A 33 -9.19 0.00 -3.49
C VAL A 33 -9.13 -1.47 -3.11
N ARG A 34 -8.71 -2.31 -4.05
CA ARG A 34 -8.28 -3.68 -3.77
C ARG A 34 -6.81 -3.69 -3.40
N THR A 35 -6.49 -4.22 -2.24
CA THR A 35 -5.11 -4.30 -1.74
C THR A 35 -4.43 -5.59 -2.21
N LEU A 36 -3.09 -5.63 -2.11
CA LEU A 36 -2.31 -6.84 -2.37
C LEU A 36 -2.64 -7.97 -1.39
N CYS A 37 -3.03 -7.65 -0.15
CA CYS A 37 -3.54 -8.64 0.80
C CYS A 37 -5.00 -9.05 0.54
N SER A 38 -5.52 -8.80 -0.67
CA SER A 38 -6.85 -9.18 -1.15
C SER A 38 -8.04 -8.53 -0.43
N LYS A 39 -7.79 -7.59 0.49
CA LYS A 39 -8.85 -6.81 1.14
C LYS A 39 -9.35 -5.71 0.23
N LYS A 40 -10.62 -5.32 0.39
CA LYS A 40 -11.15 -4.07 -0.14
C LYS A 40 -11.22 -3.08 1.00
N VAL A 41 -10.49 -1.97 0.87
CA VAL A 41 -10.39 -0.97 1.94
C VAL A 41 -10.69 0.41 1.38
N THR A 42 -11.33 1.25 2.19
CA THR A 42 -11.51 2.66 1.87
C THR A 42 -10.30 3.41 2.41
N ALA A 43 -9.63 4.14 1.51
CA ALA A 43 -8.44 4.90 1.85
C ALA A 43 -8.72 5.96 2.94
N ASP A 44 -7.91 5.93 3.98
CA ASP A 44 -7.78 6.99 4.96
C ASP A 44 -6.94 8.13 4.36
N ASN A 45 -7.38 9.37 4.57
CA ASN A 45 -6.75 10.56 4.01
C ASN A 45 -6.19 11.50 5.09
N SER A 46 -6.08 11.02 6.33
CA SER A 46 -5.42 11.74 7.41
C SER A 46 -3.90 11.61 7.29
N ASP A 47 -3.19 12.61 7.78
CA ASP A 47 -1.72 12.54 7.88
C ASP A 47 -1.27 11.44 8.86
N ILE A 48 -2.09 11.12 9.87
CA ILE A 48 -1.83 10.07 10.86
C ILE A 48 -1.83 8.67 10.23
N GLY A 49 -2.66 8.43 9.22
CA GLY A 49 -2.70 7.14 8.52
C GLY A 49 -1.34 6.73 7.94
N TRP A 50 -0.51 7.70 7.56
CA TRP A 50 0.83 7.45 7.02
C TRP A 50 1.86 7.02 8.08
N LEU A 51 1.55 7.19 9.37
CA LEU A 51 2.39 6.78 10.49
C LEU A 51 2.09 5.36 10.96
N TRP A 52 1.04 4.72 10.44
CA TRP A 52 0.66 3.36 10.82
C TRP A 52 1.66 2.30 10.34
N PRO A 53 1.71 1.14 11.03
CA PRO A 53 2.52 0.01 10.59
C PRO A 53 2.12 -0.43 9.18
N THR A 54 3.10 -0.93 8.43
CA THR A 54 2.86 -1.52 7.11
C THR A 54 2.17 -2.86 7.27
N CYS A 55 1.14 -3.14 6.46
CA CYS A 55 0.54 -4.46 6.39
C CYS A 55 1.58 -5.48 5.90
N PRO A 56 1.94 -6.52 6.67
CA PRO A 56 3.04 -7.42 6.32
C PRO A 56 2.88 -8.08 4.94
N SER A 57 1.68 -8.61 4.63
CA SER A 57 1.44 -9.23 3.33
C SER A 57 1.48 -8.22 2.16
N CYS A 58 1.13 -6.95 2.40
CA CYS A 58 1.29 -5.91 1.39
C CYS A 58 2.75 -5.51 1.22
N ASN A 59 3.56 -5.60 2.27
CA ASN A 59 5.00 -5.37 2.19
C ASN A 59 5.67 -6.42 1.30
N SER A 60 5.41 -7.71 1.54
CA SER A 60 5.95 -8.79 0.73
C SER A 60 5.54 -8.67 -0.73
N GLY A 61 4.25 -8.48 -1.00
CA GLY A 61 3.77 -8.26 -2.37
C GLY A 61 4.36 -7.01 -3.03
N ALA A 62 4.62 -5.94 -2.28
CA ALA A 62 5.23 -4.73 -2.81
C ALA A 62 6.70 -4.96 -3.20
N HIS A 63 7.47 -5.69 -2.38
CA HIS A 63 8.85 -6.07 -2.67
C HIS A 63 8.94 -7.01 -3.89
N GLU A 64 8.05 -7.99 -3.98
CA GLU A 64 7.92 -8.85 -5.16
C GLU A 64 7.64 -8.04 -6.44
N LEU A 65 6.69 -7.10 -6.39
CA LEU A 65 6.36 -6.23 -7.52
C LEU A 65 7.49 -5.27 -7.90
N ALA A 66 8.30 -4.84 -6.94
CA ALA A 66 9.47 -3.99 -7.17
C ALA A 66 10.72 -4.77 -7.59
N GLY A 67 10.71 -6.10 -7.51
CA GLY A 67 11.86 -6.95 -7.84
C GLY A 67 13.04 -6.75 -6.88
N VAL A 68 12.76 -6.38 -5.62
CA VAL A 68 13.77 -6.18 -4.59
C VAL A 68 13.55 -7.15 -3.43
N PRO A 69 14.61 -7.66 -2.79
CA PRO A 69 14.46 -8.49 -1.60
C PRO A 69 13.76 -7.70 -0.49
N GLU A 70 12.91 -8.38 0.29
CA GLU A 70 12.51 -7.85 1.59
C GLU A 70 13.78 -7.76 2.46
N ALA A 71 13.92 -6.68 3.23
CA ALA A 71 14.90 -6.69 4.30
C ALA A 71 14.44 -7.82 5.24
N GLY A 72 15.18 -8.93 5.28
CA GLY A 72 14.93 -9.98 6.25
C GLY A 72 15.00 -9.35 7.64
N ASP A 73 14.13 -9.80 8.54
CA ASP A 73 14.15 -9.42 9.95
C ASP A 73 15.51 -9.79 10.54
N GLY A 74 16.49 -8.90 10.41
CA GLY A 74 17.75 -8.94 11.12
C GLY A 74 17.49 -8.54 12.58
N ALA A 75 16.89 -9.46 13.33
CA ALA A 75 16.93 -9.46 14.78
C ALA A 75 17.90 -10.58 15.19
N ASP A 76 19.12 -10.17 15.54
CA ASP A 76 19.97 -10.90 16.48
C ASP A 76 19.32 -10.83 17.88
#